data_AF-A0A3E3E4E2-F1
#
_entry.id   AF-A0A3E3E4E2-F1
#
_cell.length_a   1.000
_cell.length_b   1.000
_cell.length_c   1.000
_cell.angle_alpha   90.00
_cell.angle_beta   90.00
_cell.angle_gamma   90.00
#
_symmetry.space_group_name_H-M   'P 1'
#
loop_
_entity.id
_entity.type
_entity.pdbx_description
1 polymer ?
#
loop_
_entity_poly.entity_id
_entity_poly.type
_entity_poly.pdbx_seq_one_letter_code
_entity_poly.pdbx_strand_id
1 'polypeptide(L)'
;MRETIMKLRNKIFSVILTILILFLILIPSVSAQTLSQNDNSLKAHFIDVGQGDSIFIENNSENMLVDTGNSLGGDKVINYLNKINVSKIDRLVITHPDIDHMGGAIKIVEHFGNIENGVIISSVMEGENAEAKETYGKLMKLLEDKNIDVIKVKTGYAFNVGEIKNKVLYGEMDLAGNDASLVLDVSYLGRNLLLTGDMTSSVENILLNENLVKHYDVLKVAHHGAKTSSSIPFLNKVKPTFSIIGVGKNSYGHPTKEAINNLTKVGSEIYRTDRDGSILVTIDDSGINVTKEKATCPSIGVSVTSSASMYLSEKKTIKASLTPDYSTDKITFSSSNTKIAAVSSSGVITGKKVGKCYMYAKSTSGKTAKCLVTVKAPILSVSKKKISLYTSFGTSIKGSAKPSSYVKFKSYNNKIVTVSSKGTIKARRAGKTYILVYSSLGRKIKVPVTVKQSKLKLSKKTGKIIAGKKVKIKVKCSPKNKIKFVSSNKKIATVNSKGVVTGKKAGMTTIKVKANGITLKYKIKVLSRSHLTVYISNRKSTCYHYSKTCLKSPKKTTLGKAKKAGYLPCKRCVK
;
A
#
# COMPACT_ATOMS: atom_id res chain seq x y z
N MET A 1 61.91 -30.44 -58.39
CA MET A 1 60.68 -29.86 -57.79
C MET A 1 60.41 -30.36 -56.37
N ARG A 2 60.37 -31.68 -56.11
CA ARG A 2 60.17 -32.23 -54.73
C ARG A 2 61.26 -31.82 -53.71
N GLU A 3 62.53 -31.86 -54.09
CA GLU A 3 63.63 -31.42 -53.19
C GLU A 3 63.56 -29.93 -52.86
N THR A 4 63.20 -29.10 -53.83
CA THR A 4 63.07 -27.65 -53.65
C THR A 4 61.96 -27.30 -52.67
N ILE A 5 60.84 -28.04 -52.73
CA ILE A 5 59.71 -27.89 -51.80
C ILE A 5 60.10 -28.36 -50.38
N MET A 6 60.83 -29.46 -50.23
CA MET A 6 61.31 -29.92 -48.92
C MET A 6 62.29 -28.94 -48.27
N LYS A 7 63.24 -28.39 -49.05
CA LYS A 7 64.19 -27.38 -48.56
C LYS A 7 63.47 -26.12 -48.11
N LEU A 8 62.44 -25.68 -48.83
CA LEU A 8 61.63 -24.52 -48.45
C LEU A 8 60.81 -24.77 -47.17
N ARG A 9 60.24 -25.98 -47.03
CA ARG A 9 59.46 -26.35 -45.83
C ARG A 9 60.33 -26.40 -44.58
N ASN A 10 61.54 -26.95 -44.67
CA ASN A 10 62.48 -26.98 -43.55
C ASN A 10 63.00 -25.58 -43.18
N LYS A 11 63.17 -24.69 -44.17
CA LYS A 11 63.54 -23.29 -43.92
C LYS A 11 62.43 -22.53 -43.21
N ILE A 12 61.18 -22.70 -43.64
CA ILE A 12 60.02 -22.08 -43.00
C ILE A 12 59.85 -22.61 -41.56
N PHE A 13 59.99 -23.93 -41.36
CA PHE A 13 59.88 -24.53 -40.03
C PHE A 13 60.99 -24.04 -39.09
N SER A 14 62.22 -23.93 -39.60
CA SER A 14 63.33 -23.37 -38.83
C SER A 14 63.08 -21.91 -38.46
N VAL A 15 62.58 -21.07 -39.38
CA VAL A 15 62.27 -19.66 -39.10
C VAL A 15 61.15 -19.52 -38.07
N ILE A 16 60.07 -20.32 -38.19
CA ILE A 16 58.97 -20.32 -37.22
C ILE A 16 59.47 -20.73 -35.83
N LEU A 17 60.31 -21.77 -35.76
CA LEU A 17 60.88 -22.24 -34.49
C LEU A 17 61.81 -21.18 -33.87
N THR A 18 62.61 -20.49 -34.67
CA THR A 18 63.48 -19.40 -34.18
C THR A 18 62.65 -18.22 -33.69
N ILE A 19 61.56 -17.85 -34.37
CA ILE A 19 60.64 -16.79 -33.93
C ILE A 19 59.95 -17.19 -32.62
N LEU A 20 59.51 -18.45 -32.47
CA LEU A 20 58.90 -18.95 -31.23
C LEU A 20 59.89 -18.94 -30.06
N ILE A 21 61.15 -19.32 -30.29
CA ILE A 21 62.19 -19.28 -29.27
C ILE A 21 62.53 -17.83 -28.89
N LEU A 22 62.63 -16.91 -29.85
CA LEU A 22 62.79 -15.49 -29.55
C LEU A 22 61.59 -14.91 -28.80
N PHE A 23 60.37 -15.35 -29.12
CA PHE A 23 59.15 -14.91 -28.43
C PHE A 23 59.10 -15.41 -26.98
N LEU A 24 59.62 -16.61 -26.70
CA LEU A 24 59.76 -17.13 -25.33
C LEU A 24 60.87 -16.41 -24.53
N ILE A 25 61.95 -15.97 -25.18
CA ILE A 25 63.05 -15.23 -24.53
C ILE A 25 62.68 -13.76 -24.30
N LEU A 26 61.75 -13.20 -25.10
CA LEU A 26 61.24 -11.84 -25.00
C LEU A 26 60.00 -11.69 -24.10
N ILE A 27 59.51 -12.76 -23.46
CA ILE A 27 58.59 -12.59 -22.32
C ILE A 27 59.45 -11.99 -21.21
N PRO A 28 59.31 -10.70 -20.86
CA PRO A 28 60.01 -10.19 -19.71
C PRO A 28 59.62 -11.10 -18.57
N SER A 29 60.61 -11.66 -17.88
CA SER A 29 60.39 -12.27 -16.59
C SER A 29 59.80 -11.16 -15.75
N VAL A 30 58.47 -11.10 -15.71
CA VAL A 30 57.73 -10.34 -14.72
C VAL A 30 58.07 -11.08 -13.45
N SER A 31 59.22 -10.72 -12.89
CA SER A 31 59.49 -10.89 -11.49
C SER A 31 58.25 -10.31 -10.86
N ALA A 32 57.42 -11.18 -10.31
CA ALA A 32 56.41 -10.80 -9.36
C ALA A 32 57.20 -10.18 -8.21
N GLN A 33 57.55 -8.90 -8.35
CA GLN A 33 57.60 -8.00 -7.24
C GLN A 33 56.18 -8.04 -6.72
N THR A 34 55.94 -9.02 -5.85
CA THR A 34 54.98 -8.89 -4.77
C THR A 34 55.32 -7.55 -4.15
N LEU A 35 54.58 -6.53 -4.56
CA LEU A 35 54.31 -5.39 -3.73
C LEU A 35 53.63 -5.98 -2.50
N SER A 36 54.44 -6.49 -1.58
CA SER A 36 54.13 -6.50 -0.17
C SER A 36 54.02 -5.02 0.18
N GLN A 37 52.88 -4.42 -0.17
CA GLN A 37 52.43 -3.27 0.58
C GLN A 37 52.44 -3.77 2.01
N ASN A 38 53.26 -3.14 2.85
CA ASN A 38 52.96 -3.09 4.27
C ASN A 38 51.54 -2.53 4.34
N ASP A 39 50.57 -3.45 4.38
CA ASP A 39 49.16 -3.14 4.51
C ASP A 39 49.04 -2.71 5.96
N ASN A 40 49.36 -1.43 6.20
CA ASN A 40 49.40 -0.82 7.52
C ASN A 40 47.98 -0.63 8.04
N SER A 41 47.22 -1.72 8.04
CA SER A 41 45.82 -1.79 8.40
C SER A 41 45.61 -2.77 9.54
N LEU A 42 44.68 -2.43 10.42
CA LEU A 42 44.10 -3.34 11.39
C LEU A 42 42.81 -3.89 10.80
N LYS A 43 42.67 -5.21 10.80
CA LYS A 43 41.44 -5.90 10.38
C LYS A 43 40.85 -6.60 11.59
N ALA A 44 39.66 -6.17 12.01
CA ALA A 44 38.89 -6.80 13.06
C ALA A 44 37.69 -7.54 12.45
N HIS A 45 37.76 -8.87 12.51
CA HIS A 45 36.77 -9.81 12.01
C HIS A 45 35.86 -10.25 13.15
N PHE A 46 34.63 -9.76 13.17
CA PHE A 46 33.58 -10.21 14.06
C PHE A 46 32.91 -11.42 13.40
N ILE A 47 33.30 -12.62 13.84
CA ILE A 47 32.98 -13.88 13.18
C ILE A 47 31.55 -14.32 13.56
N ASP A 48 30.74 -14.73 12.58
CA ASP A 48 29.42 -15.30 12.85
C ASP A 48 29.52 -16.72 13.46
N VAL A 49 29.64 -16.77 14.78
CA VAL A 49 29.64 -18.01 15.58
C VAL A 49 28.23 -18.45 15.98
N GLY A 50 27.18 -17.73 15.56
CA GLY A 50 25.82 -17.87 16.10
C GLY A 50 25.62 -17.00 17.33
N GLN A 51 25.00 -17.55 18.38
CA GLN A 51 24.92 -16.84 19.67
C GLN A 51 26.30 -16.89 20.34
N GLY A 52 26.90 -15.73 20.58
CA GLY A 52 28.22 -15.60 21.18
C GLY A 52 29.15 -14.65 20.43
N ASP A 53 30.37 -14.51 20.98
CA ASP A 53 31.40 -13.63 20.45
C ASP A 53 32.64 -14.39 20.00
N SER A 54 33.18 -13.96 18.86
CA SER A 54 34.56 -14.25 18.48
C SER A 54 35.05 -13.16 17.53
N ILE A 55 36.13 -12.49 17.92
CA ILE A 55 36.67 -11.32 17.24
C ILE A 55 38.15 -11.58 16.96
N PHE A 56 38.47 -11.84 15.71
CA PHE A 56 39.86 -12.00 15.27
C PHE A 56 40.38 -10.64 14.80
N ILE A 57 41.48 -10.18 15.38
CA ILE A 57 42.11 -8.90 15.07
C ILE A 57 43.52 -9.18 14.57
N GLU A 58 43.78 -8.78 13.32
CA GLU A 58 45.10 -8.90 12.70
C GLU A 58 45.67 -7.54 12.28
N ASN A 59 46.98 -7.41 12.42
CA ASN A 59 47.78 -6.35 11.82
C ASN A 59 49.07 -6.97 11.30
N ASN A 60 49.23 -7.02 9.97
CA ASN A 60 50.32 -7.74 9.30
C ASN A 60 50.34 -9.25 9.65
N SER A 61 51.29 -9.68 10.50
CA SER A 61 51.46 -11.08 10.91
C SER A 61 51.16 -11.30 12.41
N GLU A 62 50.63 -10.27 13.07
CA GLU A 62 50.34 -10.24 14.50
C GLU A 62 48.83 -10.39 14.73
N ASN A 63 48.46 -11.46 15.42
CA ASN A 63 47.12 -12.04 15.43
C ASN A 63 46.61 -12.19 16.86
N MET A 64 45.54 -11.48 17.19
CA MET A 64 44.81 -11.61 18.45
C MET A 64 43.43 -12.20 18.20
N LEU A 65 43.03 -13.21 18.99
CA LEU A 65 41.66 -13.69 19.03
C LEU A 65 41.04 -13.30 20.37
N VAL A 66 39.92 -12.58 20.34
CA VAL A 66 39.11 -12.25 21.51
C VAL A 66 37.82 -13.07 21.47
N ASP A 67 37.67 -13.95 22.44
CA ASP A 67 36.59 -14.95 22.54
C ASP A 67 36.50 -15.90 21.33
N THR A 68 35.77 -16.99 21.52
CA THR A 68 35.82 -18.20 20.66
C THR A 68 34.43 -18.77 20.35
N GLY A 69 33.37 -18.07 20.75
CA GLY A 69 31.98 -18.48 20.59
C GLY A 69 31.58 -19.63 21.51
N ASN A 70 30.36 -20.14 21.27
CA ASN A 70 29.81 -21.33 21.94
C ASN A 70 30.58 -22.63 21.62
N SER A 71 30.12 -23.76 22.13
CA SER A 71 30.72 -25.09 21.90
C SER A 71 30.79 -25.50 20.41
N LEU A 72 29.90 -24.98 19.55
CA LEU A 72 29.99 -25.11 18.08
C LEU A 72 30.80 -23.97 17.44
N GLY A 73 31.06 -22.90 18.19
CA GLY A 73 31.81 -21.71 17.79
C GLY A 73 33.23 -22.06 17.35
N GLY A 74 33.93 -22.94 18.08
CA GLY A 74 35.30 -23.34 17.75
C GLY A 74 35.45 -23.81 16.29
N ASP A 75 34.57 -24.68 15.79
CA ASP A 75 34.64 -25.15 14.39
C ASP A 75 34.37 -24.02 13.39
N LYS A 76 33.43 -23.12 13.71
CA LYS A 76 33.11 -21.97 12.85
C LYS A 76 34.28 -20.99 12.78
N VAL A 77 34.89 -20.70 13.92
CA VAL A 77 36.08 -19.83 14.01
C VAL A 77 37.22 -20.46 13.21
N ILE A 78 37.56 -21.72 13.45
CA ILE A 78 38.61 -22.43 12.71
C ILE A 78 38.34 -22.41 11.20
N ASN A 79 37.11 -22.71 10.76
CA ASN A 79 36.76 -22.68 9.34
C ASN A 79 36.90 -21.27 8.73
N TYR A 80 36.52 -20.22 9.48
CA TYR A 80 36.66 -18.85 9.04
C TYR A 80 38.14 -18.43 8.96
N LEU A 81 38.93 -18.71 9.98
CA LEU A 81 40.36 -18.41 10.05
C LEU A 81 41.14 -19.13 8.95
N ASN A 82 40.84 -20.42 8.71
CA ASN A 82 41.42 -21.17 7.59
C ASN A 82 41.06 -20.56 6.23
N LYS A 83 39.82 -20.09 6.06
CA LYS A 83 39.36 -19.44 4.82
C LYS A 83 40.15 -18.16 4.50
N ILE A 84 40.59 -17.42 5.53
CA ILE A 84 41.41 -16.21 5.36
C ILE A 84 42.92 -16.50 5.52
N ASN A 85 43.31 -17.78 5.57
CA ASN A 85 44.69 -18.27 5.65
C ASN A 85 45.46 -17.86 6.93
N VAL A 86 44.79 -17.80 8.08
CA VAL A 86 45.48 -17.60 9.36
C VAL A 86 46.20 -18.88 9.76
N SER A 87 47.51 -18.79 10.01
CA SER A 87 48.33 -19.94 10.41
C SER A 87 48.71 -19.95 11.90
N LYS A 88 48.54 -18.82 12.61
CA LYS A 88 48.90 -18.70 14.04
C LYS A 88 48.03 -17.71 14.79
N ILE A 89 47.97 -17.86 16.10
CA ILE A 89 47.40 -16.89 17.05
C ILE A 89 48.50 -16.50 18.03
N ASP A 90 48.84 -15.22 18.07
CA ASP A 90 49.85 -14.68 18.97
C ASP A 90 49.29 -14.47 20.37
N ARG A 91 48.03 -14.05 20.47
CA ARG A 91 47.34 -13.81 21.74
C ARG A 91 45.91 -14.32 21.69
N LEU A 92 45.51 -15.10 22.68
CA LEU A 92 44.11 -15.40 22.94
C LEU A 92 43.64 -14.58 24.14
N VAL A 93 42.48 -13.93 24.04
CA VAL A 93 41.82 -13.24 25.15
C VAL A 93 40.47 -13.90 25.37
N ILE A 94 40.19 -14.35 26.59
CA ILE A 94 38.86 -14.82 26.99
C ILE A 94 38.28 -13.80 27.98
N THR A 95 37.18 -13.17 27.60
CA THR A 95 36.62 -12.04 28.35
C THR A 95 36.02 -12.48 29.68
N HIS A 96 35.28 -13.59 29.71
CA HIS A 96 34.62 -14.16 30.88
C HIS A 96 34.27 -15.65 30.61
N PRO A 97 33.80 -16.42 31.62
CA PRO A 97 33.73 -17.88 31.51
C PRO A 97 32.47 -18.42 30.82
N ASP A 98 31.54 -17.58 30.34
CA ASP A 98 30.31 -18.08 29.73
C ASP A 98 30.59 -18.80 28.41
N ILE A 99 29.78 -19.82 28.14
CA ILE A 99 30.06 -20.77 27.07
C ILE A 99 30.02 -20.12 25.70
N ASP A 100 29.17 -19.13 25.46
CA ASP A 100 29.12 -18.41 24.19
C ASP A 100 30.31 -17.47 23.94
N HIS A 101 31.30 -17.47 24.84
CA HIS A 101 32.58 -16.78 24.70
C HIS A 101 33.77 -17.76 24.77
N MET A 102 33.81 -18.62 25.78
CA MET A 102 34.93 -19.55 26.02
C MET A 102 34.75 -20.93 25.35
N GLY A 103 33.55 -21.27 24.89
CA GLY A 103 33.19 -22.63 24.47
C GLY A 103 34.01 -23.20 23.33
N GLY A 104 34.58 -22.36 22.47
CA GLY A 104 35.48 -22.78 21.37
C GLY A 104 36.96 -22.90 21.76
N ALA A 105 37.38 -22.43 22.93
CA ALA A 105 38.80 -22.19 23.24
C ALA A 105 39.68 -23.45 23.21
N ILE A 106 39.17 -24.57 23.72
CA ILE A 106 39.89 -25.86 23.68
C ILE A 106 40.23 -26.25 22.24
N LYS A 107 39.23 -26.21 21.34
CA LYS A 107 39.43 -26.53 19.92
C LYS A 107 40.41 -25.59 19.24
N ILE A 108 40.37 -24.31 19.58
CA ILE A 108 41.30 -23.31 19.05
C ILE A 108 42.74 -23.63 19.46
N VAL A 109 42.98 -23.89 20.74
CA VAL A 109 44.30 -24.23 21.26
C VAL A 109 44.82 -25.56 20.70
N GLU A 110 43.95 -26.55 20.52
CA GLU A 110 44.30 -27.82 19.87
C GLU A 110 44.65 -27.63 18.38
N HIS A 111 43.89 -26.81 17.66
CA HIS A 111 44.07 -26.61 16.22
C HIS A 111 45.35 -25.87 15.87
N PHE A 112 45.62 -24.74 16.53
CA PHE A 112 46.81 -23.94 16.28
C PHE A 112 48.06 -24.50 16.98
N GLY A 113 47.88 -25.39 17.95
CA GLY A 113 48.96 -26.13 18.61
C GLY A 113 49.74 -25.31 19.65
N ASN A 114 49.92 -24.02 19.42
CA ASN A 114 50.57 -23.05 20.30
C ASN A 114 49.87 -21.68 20.25
N ILE A 115 49.99 -20.89 21.32
CA ILE A 115 49.59 -19.48 21.38
C ILE A 115 50.83 -18.70 21.85
N GLU A 116 51.52 -18.02 20.93
CA GLU A 116 52.92 -17.58 21.13
C GLU A 116 53.12 -16.72 22.39
N ASN A 117 52.19 -15.81 22.67
CA ASN A 117 52.23 -14.93 23.83
C ASN A 117 51.19 -15.29 24.90
N GLY A 118 50.69 -16.53 24.92
CA GLY A 118 49.79 -17.01 25.95
C GLY A 118 48.35 -16.50 25.88
N VAL A 119 47.58 -16.85 26.91
CA VAL A 119 46.14 -16.59 27.04
C VAL A 119 45.89 -15.57 28.14
N ILE A 120 45.27 -14.45 27.80
CA ILE A 120 44.77 -13.47 28.77
C ILE A 120 43.36 -13.87 29.18
N ILE A 121 43.11 -13.89 30.48
CA ILE A 121 41.80 -14.18 31.06
C ILE A 121 41.43 -13.13 32.11
N SER A 122 40.13 -12.98 32.35
CA SER A 122 39.65 -12.25 33.52
C SER A 122 40.21 -12.84 34.82
N SER A 123 40.35 -12.00 35.84
CA SER A 123 40.73 -12.47 37.18
C SER A 123 39.66 -13.38 37.78
N VAL A 124 38.40 -13.28 37.34
CA VAL A 124 37.27 -14.12 37.73
C VAL A 124 36.83 -14.98 36.54
N MET A 125 37.10 -16.28 36.60
CA MET A 125 36.79 -17.23 35.54
C MET A 125 36.00 -18.46 36.04
N GLU A 126 35.47 -18.40 37.27
CA GLU A 126 34.57 -19.45 37.74
C GLU A 126 33.19 -19.23 37.13
N GLY A 127 32.87 -20.00 36.07
CA GLY A 127 31.55 -19.95 35.45
C GLY A 127 30.43 -20.37 36.41
N GLU A 128 29.24 -19.79 36.25
CA GLU A 128 28.14 -20.05 37.18
C GLU A 128 27.54 -21.47 36.99
N ASN A 129 27.59 -22.00 35.77
CA ASN A 129 27.01 -23.28 35.40
C ASN A 129 28.06 -24.40 35.25
N ALA A 130 27.60 -25.66 35.35
CA ALA A 130 28.49 -26.83 35.33
C ALA A 130 29.30 -26.96 34.03
N GLU A 131 28.72 -26.62 32.87
CA GLU A 131 29.38 -26.70 31.56
C GLU A 131 30.54 -25.70 31.48
N ALA A 132 30.33 -24.46 31.94
CA ALA A 132 31.36 -23.42 31.99
C ALA A 132 32.51 -23.82 32.92
N LYS A 133 32.20 -24.35 34.12
CA LYS A 133 33.22 -24.84 35.07
C LYS A 133 34.04 -25.98 34.48
N GLU A 134 33.39 -26.95 33.85
CA GLU A 134 34.07 -28.09 33.20
C GLU A 134 34.95 -27.62 32.03
N THR A 135 34.43 -26.72 31.20
CA THR A 135 35.15 -26.16 30.05
C THR A 135 36.39 -25.38 30.50
N TYR A 136 36.26 -24.53 31.52
CA TYR A 136 37.38 -23.79 32.08
C TYR A 136 38.44 -24.75 32.67
N GLY A 137 38.03 -25.75 33.45
CA GLY A 137 38.96 -26.73 34.03
C GLY A 137 39.75 -27.50 32.96
N LYS A 138 39.07 -27.94 31.89
CA LYS A 138 39.72 -28.60 30.75
C LYS A 138 40.66 -27.67 29.99
N LEU A 139 40.26 -26.42 29.77
CA LEU A 139 41.08 -25.42 29.11
C LEU A 139 42.36 -25.15 29.92
N MET A 140 42.25 -24.91 31.23
CA MET A 140 43.42 -24.69 32.09
C MET A 140 44.36 -25.89 32.07
N LYS A 141 43.82 -27.11 32.09
CA LYS A 141 44.65 -28.33 32.00
C LYS A 141 45.38 -28.43 30.67
N LEU A 142 44.67 -28.14 29.56
CA LEU A 142 45.27 -28.14 28.22
C LEU A 142 46.38 -27.09 28.08
N LEU A 143 46.17 -25.88 28.63
CA LEU A 143 47.16 -24.81 28.59
C LEU A 143 48.42 -25.17 29.41
N GLU A 144 48.23 -25.78 30.58
CA GLU A 144 49.33 -26.35 31.39
C GLU A 144 50.10 -27.44 30.61
N ASP A 145 49.38 -28.42 30.04
CA ASP A 145 49.99 -29.54 29.32
C ASP A 145 50.75 -29.10 28.06
N LYS A 146 50.35 -27.97 27.46
CA LYS A 146 51.03 -27.34 26.31
C LYS A 146 52.07 -26.29 26.69
N ASN A 147 52.26 -26.01 27.99
CA ASN A 147 53.13 -24.96 28.48
C ASN A 147 52.83 -23.58 27.85
N ILE A 148 51.54 -23.26 27.75
CA ILE A 148 51.04 -21.96 27.28
C ILE A 148 50.71 -21.10 28.50
N ASP A 149 51.34 -19.92 28.58
CA ASP A 149 51.15 -19.02 29.72
C ASP A 149 49.71 -18.54 29.86
N VAL A 150 49.21 -18.52 31.10
CA VAL A 150 47.90 -17.94 31.45
C VAL A 150 48.12 -16.67 32.25
N ILE A 151 47.66 -15.55 31.70
CA ILE A 151 47.87 -14.21 32.23
C ILE A 151 46.53 -13.68 32.76
N LYS A 152 46.37 -13.70 34.09
CA LYS A 152 45.22 -13.07 34.75
C LYS A 152 45.44 -11.58 34.86
N VAL A 153 44.52 -10.79 34.33
CA VAL A 153 44.65 -9.31 34.25
C VAL A 153 43.58 -8.60 35.06
N LYS A 154 43.84 -7.33 35.37
CA LYS A 154 42.96 -6.41 36.08
C LYS A 154 42.85 -5.08 35.35
N THR A 155 42.01 -4.18 35.84
CA THR A 155 41.87 -2.82 35.31
C THR A 155 43.22 -2.12 35.22
N GLY A 156 43.47 -1.45 34.10
CA GLY A 156 44.70 -0.72 33.83
C GLY A 156 45.81 -1.55 33.18
N TYR A 157 45.70 -2.88 33.13
CA TYR A 157 46.66 -3.71 32.41
C TYR A 157 46.70 -3.33 30.93
N ALA A 158 47.90 -3.19 30.37
CA ALA A 158 48.11 -2.80 28.98
C ALA A 158 49.07 -3.78 28.31
N PHE A 159 48.78 -4.10 27.05
CA PHE A 159 49.59 -5.01 26.24
C PHE A 159 49.45 -4.65 24.77
N ASN A 160 50.45 -5.03 23.98
CA ASN A 160 50.44 -4.83 22.53
C ASN A 160 50.43 -6.18 21.81
N VAL A 161 49.84 -6.18 20.62
CA VAL A 161 49.96 -7.26 19.63
C VAL A 161 50.37 -6.56 18.33
N GLY A 162 51.63 -6.70 17.93
CA GLY A 162 52.24 -5.81 16.94
C GLY A 162 52.09 -4.33 17.33
N GLU A 163 51.56 -3.52 16.40
CA GLU A 163 51.29 -2.09 16.60
C GLU A 163 49.94 -1.81 17.29
N ILE A 164 49.13 -2.84 17.52
CA ILE A 164 47.82 -2.73 18.14
C ILE A 164 47.99 -2.53 19.64
N LYS A 165 47.55 -1.38 20.15
CA LYS A 165 47.60 -1.06 21.58
C LYS A 165 46.32 -1.51 22.25
N ASN A 166 46.43 -2.31 23.30
CA ASN A 166 45.29 -2.81 24.06
C ASN A 166 45.41 -2.35 25.52
N LYS A 167 44.28 -1.94 26.11
CA LYS A 167 44.18 -1.63 27.53
C LYS A 167 42.91 -2.23 28.12
N VAL A 168 43.05 -2.93 29.23
CA VAL A 168 41.94 -3.42 30.04
C VAL A 168 41.35 -2.23 30.81
N LEU A 169 40.17 -1.79 30.41
CA LEU A 169 39.41 -0.74 31.10
C LEU A 169 38.66 -1.28 32.31
N TYR A 170 38.33 -2.57 32.31
CA TYR A 170 37.69 -3.23 33.44
C TYR A 170 38.01 -4.73 33.43
N GLY A 171 38.28 -5.29 34.62
CA GLY A 171 38.57 -6.71 34.84
C GLY A 171 38.77 -7.04 36.33
N GLU A 172 37.98 -6.40 37.21
CA GLU A 172 38.13 -6.50 38.67
C GLU A 172 37.62 -7.83 39.26
N MET A 173 38.08 -8.13 40.48
CA MET A 173 37.91 -9.42 41.15
C MET A 173 36.55 -9.66 41.80
N ASP A 174 35.73 -8.63 41.96
CA ASP A 174 34.58 -8.69 42.89
C ASP A 174 33.23 -8.97 42.20
N LEU A 175 33.16 -8.87 40.87
CA LEU A 175 31.94 -9.14 40.10
C LEU A 175 32.09 -10.43 39.29
N ALA A 176 31.07 -11.30 39.37
CA ALA A 176 31.02 -12.60 38.69
C ALA A 176 30.08 -12.56 37.48
N GLY A 177 30.04 -13.68 36.75
CA GLY A 177 29.20 -13.86 35.57
C GLY A 177 29.53 -12.85 34.47
N ASN A 178 28.51 -12.25 33.87
CA ASN A 178 28.64 -11.26 32.81
C ASN A 178 29.51 -10.05 33.20
N ASP A 179 29.41 -9.58 34.45
CA ASP A 179 30.19 -8.44 34.93
C ASP A 179 31.64 -8.82 35.26
N ALA A 180 32.06 -10.08 35.08
CA ALA A 180 33.47 -10.46 35.06
C ALA A 180 34.16 -10.17 33.71
N SER A 181 33.39 -9.73 32.70
CA SER A 181 33.88 -9.44 31.35
C SER A 181 35.04 -8.46 31.35
N LEU A 182 36.14 -8.86 30.71
CA LEU A 182 37.18 -7.93 30.31
C LEU A 182 36.62 -6.91 29.31
N VAL A 183 36.79 -5.63 29.62
CA VAL A 183 36.49 -4.53 28.71
C VAL A 183 37.80 -4.01 28.14
N LEU A 184 37.97 -4.09 26.81
CA LEU A 184 39.20 -3.74 26.12
C LEU A 184 39.04 -2.46 25.30
N ASP A 185 39.88 -1.46 25.56
CA ASP A 185 40.21 -0.38 24.62
C ASP A 185 41.26 -0.91 23.65
N VAL A 186 40.92 -0.97 22.37
CA VAL A 186 41.83 -1.33 21.29
C VAL A 186 42.06 -0.09 20.44
N SER A 187 43.32 0.32 20.30
CA SER A 187 43.70 1.57 19.62
C SER A 187 44.72 1.30 18.50
N TYR A 188 44.43 1.80 17.30
CA TYR A 188 45.31 1.73 16.12
C TYR A 188 45.12 2.96 15.21
N LEU A 189 46.21 3.59 14.75
CA LEU A 189 46.19 4.82 13.93
C LEU A 189 45.24 5.93 14.46
N GLY A 190 45.14 6.07 15.78
CA GLY A 190 44.27 7.05 16.43
C GLY A 190 42.76 6.76 16.32
N ARG A 191 42.37 5.56 15.87
CA ARG A 191 41.01 5.02 15.94
C ARG A 191 40.89 4.06 17.10
N ASN A 192 39.69 3.97 17.67
CA ASN A 192 39.45 3.24 18.91
C ASN A 192 38.28 2.27 18.73
N LEU A 193 38.48 1.00 19.11
CA LEU A 193 37.44 0.00 19.24
C LEU A 193 37.24 -0.31 20.72
N LEU A 194 35.99 -0.49 21.14
CA LEU A 194 35.64 -0.94 22.48
C LEU A 194 35.07 -2.34 22.40
N LEU A 195 35.77 -3.32 22.99
CA LEU A 195 35.29 -4.69 23.12
C LEU A 195 34.80 -4.91 24.55
N THR A 196 33.51 -5.13 24.73
CA THR A 196 32.88 -5.04 26.06
C THR A 196 32.58 -6.38 26.72
N GLY A 197 32.83 -7.50 26.03
CA GLY A 197 32.26 -8.79 26.40
C GLY A 197 30.76 -8.66 26.66
N ASP A 198 30.31 -9.24 27.77
CA ASP A 198 28.90 -9.23 28.20
C ASP A 198 28.62 -8.33 29.41
N MET A 199 29.49 -7.36 29.66
CA MET A 199 29.34 -6.42 30.78
C MET A 199 27.92 -5.82 30.84
N THR A 200 27.38 -5.65 32.04
CA THR A 200 26.08 -5.03 32.26
C THR A 200 26.19 -3.53 32.54
N SER A 201 25.04 -2.88 32.73
CA SER A 201 24.95 -1.48 33.12
C SER A 201 25.67 -1.17 34.44
N SER A 202 25.91 -2.17 35.29
CA SER A 202 26.72 -2.01 36.51
C SER A 202 28.15 -1.59 36.16
N VAL A 203 28.80 -2.32 35.24
CA VAL A 203 30.15 -2.00 34.76
C VAL A 203 30.14 -0.73 33.91
N GLU A 204 29.09 -0.49 33.11
CA GLU A 204 28.95 0.80 32.40
C GLU A 204 29.01 2.00 33.35
N ASN A 205 28.33 1.92 34.50
CA ASN A 205 28.34 2.98 35.50
C ASN A 205 29.73 3.16 36.14
N ILE A 206 30.46 2.08 36.39
CA ILE A 206 31.85 2.15 36.88
C ILE A 206 32.72 2.88 35.85
N LEU A 207 32.68 2.44 34.58
CA LEU A 207 33.44 3.04 33.49
C LEU A 207 33.13 4.53 33.30
N LEU A 208 31.87 4.94 33.49
CA LEU A 208 31.45 6.34 33.42
C LEU A 208 31.94 7.15 34.63
N ASN A 209 31.78 6.64 35.84
CA ASN A 209 32.13 7.34 37.08
C ASN A 209 33.64 7.52 37.22
N GLU A 210 34.42 6.53 36.81
CA GLU A 210 35.87 6.58 36.79
C GLU A 210 36.44 7.25 35.53
N ASN A 211 35.57 7.69 34.61
CA ASN A 211 35.92 8.35 33.36
C ASN A 211 36.92 7.54 32.51
N LEU A 212 36.74 6.22 32.47
CA LEU A 212 37.62 5.28 31.77
C LEU A 212 37.26 5.11 30.29
N VAL A 213 36.04 5.47 29.90
CA VAL A 213 35.60 5.44 28.50
C VAL A 213 35.64 6.83 27.85
N LYS A 214 35.95 6.83 26.56
CA LYS A 214 36.03 7.99 25.65
C LYS A 214 35.15 7.73 24.43
N HIS A 215 35.28 8.56 23.39
CA HIS A 215 34.69 8.24 22.10
C HIS A 215 35.35 7.01 21.48
N TYR A 216 34.55 6.09 20.94
CA TYR A 216 35.03 4.93 20.20
C TYR A 216 34.39 4.91 18.82
N ASP A 217 35.15 4.53 17.80
CA ASP A 217 34.64 4.44 16.44
C ASP A 217 33.79 3.19 16.25
N VAL A 218 34.24 2.07 16.84
CA VAL A 218 33.57 0.77 16.77
C VAL A 218 33.28 0.28 18.17
N LEU A 219 32.03 -0.11 18.41
CA LEU A 219 31.60 -0.76 19.65
C LEU A 219 31.20 -2.20 19.34
N LYS A 220 31.85 -3.17 19.98
CA LYS A 220 31.20 -4.45 20.22
C LYS A 220 30.08 -4.20 21.22
N VAL A 221 28.84 -4.39 20.80
CA VAL A 221 27.69 -4.23 21.70
C VAL A 221 27.72 -5.32 22.75
N ALA A 222 27.64 -4.90 24.01
CA ALA A 222 27.70 -5.78 25.16
C ALA A 222 26.54 -6.76 25.20
N HIS A 223 26.81 -7.99 25.62
CA HIS A 223 25.79 -8.99 25.96
C HIS A 223 24.81 -9.23 24.82
N HIS A 224 25.34 -9.29 23.60
CA HIS A 224 24.59 -9.59 22.38
C HIS A 224 23.39 -8.64 22.13
N GLY A 225 23.39 -7.45 22.75
CA GLY A 225 22.27 -6.51 22.73
C GLY A 225 21.16 -6.82 23.76
N ALA A 226 21.51 -7.38 24.91
CA ALA A 226 20.61 -7.57 26.04
C ALA A 226 20.00 -6.24 26.53
N LYS A 227 18.92 -6.32 27.31
CA LYS A 227 18.32 -5.15 27.98
C LYS A 227 19.12 -4.65 29.19
N THR A 228 20.11 -5.43 29.64
CA THR A 228 20.92 -5.17 30.83
C THR A 228 22.13 -4.30 30.54
N SER A 229 22.39 -3.95 29.27
CA SER A 229 23.53 -3.17 28.81
C SER A 229 23.08 -2.17 27.74
N SER A 230 24.04 -1.44 27.16
CA SER A 230 23.83 -0.39 26.16
C SER A 230 22.92 0.73 26.68
N SER A 231 23.18 1.19 27.92
CA SER A 231 22.43 2.31 28.51
C SER A 231 22.70 3.61 27.74
N ILE A 232 21.71 4.51 27.72
CA ILE A 232 21.84 5.81 27.05
C ILE A 232 22.99 6.66 27.63
N PRO A 233 23.22 6.75 28.96
CA PRO A 233 24.37 7.48 29.50
C PRO A 233 25.71 6.95 28.97
N PHE A 234 25.88 5.63 28.94
CA PHE A 234 27.08 4.98 28.41
C PHE A 234 27.27 5.26 26.93
N LEU A 235 26.22 5.02 26.13
CA LEU A 235 26.27 5.24 24.68
C LEU A 235 26.46 6.72 24.30
N ASN A 236 26.01 7.67 25.12
CA ASN A 236 26.28 9.10 24.90
C ASN A 236 27.76 9.45 25.14
N LYS A 237 28.44 8.77 26.08
CA LYS A 237 29.88 8.95 26.34
C LYS A 237 30.74 8.26 25.29
N VAL A 238 30.40 7.01 24.95
CA VAL A 238 31.09 6.20 23.93
C VAL A 238 30.85 6.72 22.53
N LYS A 239 29.62 7.15 22.24
CA LYS A 239 29.16 7.72 20.97
C LYS A 239 29.71 6.96 19.75
N PRO A 240 29.40 5.66 19.60
CA PRO A 240 29.98 4.84 18.56
C PRO A 240 29.49 5.22 17.17
N THR A 241 30.39 5.22 16.19
CA THR A 241 30.02 5.34 14.76
C THR A 241 29.41 4.04 14.26
N PHE A 242 30.06 2.92 14.58
CA PHE A 242 29.61 1.57 14.23
C PHE A 242 29.37 0.75 15.49
N SER A 243 28.28 0.00 15.52
CA SER A 243 27.97 -0.94 16.60
C SER A 243 27.71 -2.32 16.04
N ILE A 244 28.53 -3.28 16.44
CA ILE A 244 28.52 -4.64 15.94
C ILE A 244 27.99 -5.55 17.04
N ILE A 245 26.95 -6.31 16.71
CA ILE A 245 26.29 -7.23 17.63
C ILE A 245 26.61 -8.66 17.17
N GLY A 246 27.45 -9.34 17.96
CA GLY A 246 27.58 -10.79 17.91
C GLY A 246 26.28 -11.38 18.43
N VAL A 247 25.50 -12.04 17.59
CA VAL A 247 24.22 -12.61 17.96
C VAL A 247 23.81 -13.68 16.97
N GLY A 248 23.08 -14.67 17.45
CA GLY A 248 22.49 -15.73 16.64
C GLY A 248 21.08 -16.04 17.08
N LYS A 249 20.54 -17.17 16.60
CA LYS A 249 19.25 -17.67 17.06
C LYS A 249 19.31 -17.96 18.56
N ASN A 250 18.48 -17.27 19.34
CA ASN A 250 18.41 -17.41 20.80
C ASN A 250 16.97 -17.37 21.32
N SER A 251 16.76 -17.77 22.57
CA SER A 251 15.48 -17.70 23.29
C SER A 251 15.37 -16.48 24.21
N TYR A 252 16.46 -15.73 24.43
CA TYR A 252 16.52 -14.56 25.30
C TYR A 252 15.80 -13.33 24.70
N GLY A 253 15.63 -13.31 23.37
CA GLY A 253 15.09 -12.17 22.63
C GLY A 253 16.16 -11.13 22.28
N HIS A 254 17.43 -11.56 22.21
CA HIS A 254 18.55 -10.72 21.80
C HIS A 254 18.63 -10.63 20.26
N PRO A 255 19.05 -9.47 19.69
CA PRO A 255 19.18 -8.20 20.39
C PRO A 255 17.79 -7.65 20.75
N THR A 256 17.68 -7.07 21.94
CA THR A 256 16.41 -6.51 22.41
C THR A 256 16.05 -5.26 21.61
N LYS A 257 14.74 -4.98 21.50
CA LYS A 257 14.26 -3.73 20.86
C LYS A 257 14.81 -2.49 21.56
N GLU A 258 15.01 -2.56 22.87
CA GLU A 258 15.54 -1.46 23.66
C GLU A 258 16.99 -1.13 23.30
N ALA A 259 17.88 -2.13 23.26
CA ALA A 259 19.26 -1.95 22.84
C ALA A 259 19.37 -1.36 21.43
N ILE A 260 18.61 -1.92 20.46
CA ILE A 260 18.57 -1.40 19.08
C ILE A 260 18.09 0.05 19.04
N ASN A 261 17.06 0.40 19.79
CA ASN A 261 16.55 1.76 19.85
C ASN A 261 17.58 2.72 20.48
N ASN A 262 18.29 2.29 21.53
CA ASN A 262 19.30 3.11 22.18
C ASN A 262 20.50 3.39 21.27
N LEU A 263 21.00 2.38 20.56
CA LEU A 263 22.05 2.51 19.55
C LEU A 263 21.61 3.44 18.39
N THR A 264 20.36 3.29 17.93
CA THR A 264 19.79 4.15 16.88
C THR A 264 19.69 5.61 17.35
N LYS A 265 19.30 5.85 18.62
CA LYS A 265 19.16 7.20 19.19
C LYS A 265 20.48 7.97 19.22
N VAL A 266 21.60 7.28 19.47
CA VAL A 266 22.93 7.91 19.48
C VAL A 266 23.54 8.04 18.07
N GLY A 267 22.82 7.61 17.03
CA GLY A 267 23.23 7.73 15.64
C GLY A 267 24.20 6.66 15.17
N SER A 268 24.34 5.55 15.91
CA SER A 268 25.24 4.46 15.54
C SER A 268 24.69 3.62 14.39
N GLU A 269 25.56 3.23 13.46
CA GLU A 269 25.22 2.28 12.42
C GLU A 269 25.34 0.83 12.93
N ILE A 270 24.22 0.09 12.89
CA ILE A 270 24.10 -1.21 13.56
C ILE A 270 24.30 -2.39 12.59
N TYR A 271 25.27 -3.24 12.92
CA TYR A 271 25.59 -4.50 12.25
C TYR A 271 25.27 -5.68 13.16
N ARG A 272 24.75 -6.77 12.61
CA ARG A 272 24.40 -7.98 13.36
C ARG A 272 24.89 -9.23 12.65
N THR A 273 25.60 -10.11 13.33
CA THR A 273 26.15 -11.32 12.69
C THR A 273 25.04 -12.25 12.17
N ASP A 274 23.90 -12.39 12.86
CA ASP A 274 22.76 -13.21 12.38
C ASP A 274 22.06 -12.71 11.11
N ARG A 275 22.27 -11.44 10.76
CA ARG A 275 21.66 -10.77 9.59
C ARG A 275 22.67 -10.55 8.48
N ASP A 276 23.84 -10.05 8.86
CA ASP A 276 24.86 -9.53 7.96
C ASP A 276 26.02 -10.52 7.76
N GLY A 277 26.07 -11.63 8.49
CA GLY A 277 27.18 -12.58 8.51
C GLY A 277 28.38 -12.05 9.29
N SER A 278 29.55 -12.63 9.05
CA SER A 278 30.78 -12.12 9.64
C SER A 278 31.03 -10.67 9.18
N ILE A 279 31.42 -9.80 10.11
CA ILE A 279 31.66 -8.38 9.84
C ILE A 279 33.16 -8.12 9.88
N LEU A 280 33.70 -7.53 8.82
CA LEU A 280 35.09 -7.10 8.76
C LEU A 280 35.16 -5.59 8.88
N VAL A 281 35.81 -5.11 9.94
CA VAL A 281 36.21 -3.72 10.12
C VAL A 281 37.67 -3.61 9.70
N THR A 282 37.96 -2.76 8.72
CA THR A 282 39.33 -2.41 8.33
C THR A 282 39.62 -0.97 8.75
N ILE A 283 40.75 -0.78 9.44
CA ILE A 283 41.25 0.53 9.85
C ILE A 283 42.61 0.75 9.21
N ASP A 284 42.74 1.80 8.40
CA ASP A 284 43.97 2.18 7.73
C ASP A 284 44.09 3.72 7.70
N ASP A 285 45.08 4.24 6.98
CA ASP A 285 45.30 5.69 6.83
C ASP A 285 44.11 6.43 6.17
N SER A 286 43.25 5.73 5.42
CA SER A 286 42.05 6.30 4.81
C SER A 286 40.86 6.41 5.79
N GLY A 287 40.92 5.69 6.92
CA GLY A 287 39.90 5.70 7.96
C GLY A 287 39.38 4.32 8.29
N ILE A 288 38.06 4.20 8.47
CA ILE A 288 37.39 2.95 8.86
C ILE A 288 36.43 2.52 7.76
N ASN A 289 36.55 1.28 7.33
CA ASN A 289 35.64 0.63 6.40
C ASN A 289 35.01 -0.61 7.06
N VAL A 290 33.70 -0.79 6.90
CA VAL A 290 32.97 -1.95 7.42
C VAL A 290 32.36 -2.73 6.26
N THR A 291 32.74 -4.00 6.14
CA THR A 291 32.24 -4.92 5.13
C THR A 291 31.57 -6.13 5.76
N LYS A 292 30.67 -6.77 5.00
CA LYS A 292 29.81 -7.87 5.46
C LYS A 292 30.07 -9.10 4.61
N GLU A 293 30.28 -10.25 5.23
CA GLU A 293 30.24 -11.53 4.55
C GLU A 293 28.78 -11.89 4.29
N LYS A 294 28.30 -11.77 3.05
CA LYS A 294 26.88 -11.91 2.68
C LYS A 294 26.24 -13.20 3.25
N ALA A 295 25.65 -13.12 4.44
CA ALA A 295 24.99 -14.25 5.06
C ALA A 295 23.70 -14.61 4.32
N THR A 296 23.50 -15.90 4.08
CA THR A 296 22.18 -16.43 3.72
C THR A 296 21.38 -16.63 5.01
N CYS A 297 20.32 -15.86 5.21
CA CYS A 297 19.39 -16.01 6.33
C CYS A 297 18.09 -16.67 5.85
N PRO A 298 17.97 -18.01 5.92
CA PRO A 298 16.79 -18.72 5.43
C PRO A 298 15.55 -18.41 6.28
N SER A 299 14.37 -18.33 5.64
CA SER A 299 13.13 -18.13 6.38
C SER A 299 12.73 -19.41 7.12
N ILE A 300 12.25 -19.24 8.35
CA ILE A 300 11.61 -20.30 9.14
C ILE A 300 10.10 -20.35 8.91
N GLY A 301 9.50 -19.27 8.38
CA GLY A 301 8.07 -19.20 8.07
C GLY A 301 7.74 -18.23 6.93
N VAL A 302 6.57 -18.44 6.33
CA VAL A 302 5.94 -17.53 5.36
C VAL A 302 4.51 -17.28 5.83
N SER A 303 4.07 -16.03 5.79
CA SER A 303 2.67 -15.67 5.97
C SER A 303 2.10 -15.09 4.66
N VAL A 304 0.79 -15.25 4.44
CA VAL A 304 0.08 -14.62 3.33
C VAL A 304 -1.32 -14.26 3.79
N THR A 305 -1.93 -13.25 3.16
CA THR A 305 -3.35 -12.89 3.39
C THR A 305 -4.24 -14.14 3.38
N SER A 306 -5.04 -14.38 4.42
CA SER A 306 -5.78 -15.64 4.58
C SER A 306 -6.84 -15.89 3.50
N SER A 307 -7.54 -14.84 3.06
CA SER A 307 -8.52 -14.92 1.99
C SER A 307 -8.69 -13.63 1.20
N ALA A 308 -9.16 -13.75 -0.03
CA ALA A 308 -9.51 -12.62 -0.90
C ALA A 308 -10.78 -12.90 -1.69
N SER A 309 -11.73 -11.96 -1.66
CA SER A 309 -12.87 -11.92 -2.59
C SER A 309 -12.64 -10.83 -3.63
N MET A 310 -12.95 -11.15 -4.88
CA MET A 310 -12.85 -10.22 -6.02
C MET A 310 -13.92 -10.55 -7.07
N TYR A 311 -14.16 -9.65 -8.01
CA TYR A 311 -15.01 -9.90 -9.18
C TYR A 311 -14.19 -10.34 -10.39
N LEU A 312 -14.86 -10.93 -11.37
CA LEU A 312 -14.28 -11.25 -12.67
C LEU A 312 -13.61 -10.00 -13.29
N SER A 313 -12.40 -10.19 -13.85
CA SER A 313 -11.56 -9.14 -14.46
C SER A 313 -11.04 -8.06 -13.50
N GLU A 314 -11.34 -8.14 -12.20
CA GLU A 314 -10.70 -7.31 -11.18
C GLU A 314 -9.25 -7.76 -10.96
N LYS A 315 -8.40 -6.84 -10.48
CA LYS A 315 -7.05 -7.13 -10.01
C LYS A 315 -6.95 -6.83 -8.51
N LYS A 316 -6.29 -7.70 -7.75
CA LYS A 316 -6.07 -7.51 -6.30
C LYS A 316 -4.72 -8.05 -5.88
N THR A 317 -3.99 -7.32 -5.05
CA THR A 317 -2.69 -7.77 -4.53
C THR A 317 -2.86 -8.55 -3.23
N ILE A 318 -2.20 -9.70 -3.11
CA ILE A 318 -1.99 -10.39 -1.83
C ILE A 318 -0.64 -10.01 -1.25
N LYS A 319 -0.61 -9.77 0.06
CA LYS A 319 0.64 -9.50 0.79
C LYS A 319 1.15 -10.80 1.41
N ALA A 320 2.45 -11.04 1.27
CA ALA A 320 3.15 -12.11 1.94
C ALA A 320 4.34 -11.53 2.71
N SER A 321 4.72 -12.18 3.82
CA SER A 321 5.88 -11.81 4.64
C SER A 321 6.67 -13.05 5.03
N LEU A 322 7.96 -12.85 5.30
CA LEU A 322 8.85 -13.89 5.82
C LEU A 322 8.95 -13.80 7.33
N THR A 323 9.34 -14.90 7.95
CA THR A 323 9.75 -14.96 9.35
C THR A 323 11.12 -15.63 9.42
N PRO A 324 12.15 -14.98 9.97
CA PRO A 324 12.16 -13.55 10.32
C PRO A 324 11.95 -12.65 9.08
N ASP A 325 11.56 -11.39 9.31
CA ASP A 325 11.31 -10.41 8.23
C ASP A 325 12.59 -9.96 7.50
N TYR A 326 13.74 -10.11 8.14
CA TYR A 326 15.08 -9.91 7.59
C TYR A 326 15.64 -11.15 6.86
N SER A 327 14.84 -12.19 6.64
CA SER A 327 15.27 -13.34 5.84
C SER A 327 15.67 -12.91 4.43
N THR A 328 16.74 -13.51 3.90
CA THR A 328 17.24 -13.29 2.54
C THR A 328 16.49 -14.10 1.48
N ASP A 329 15.49 -14.90 1.87
CA ASP A 329 14.70 -15.68 0.93
C ASP A 329 13.88 -14.81 -0.02
N LYS A 330 13.70 -15.31 -1.23
CA LYS A 330 12.75 -14.75 -2.20
C LYS A 330 11.41 -15.48 -2.10
N ILE A 331 10.32 -14.72 -2.22
CA ILE A 331 8.97 -15.27 -2.31
C ILE A 331 8.59 -15.48 -3.77
N THR A 332 8.05 -16.66 -4.07
CA THR A 332 7.42 -16.99 -5.34
C THR A 332 5.92 -17.22 -5.15
N PHE A 333 5.12 -16.71 -6.09
CA PHE A 333 3.66 -16.87 -6.06
C PHE A 333 3.17 -17.85 -7.13
N SER A 334 2.17 -18.64 -6.79
CA SER A 334 1.52 -19.55 -7.75
C SER A 334 0.02 -19.69 -7.48
N SER A 335 -0.72 -20.24 -8.45
CA SER A 335 -2.16 -20.47 -8.36
C SER A 335 -2.47 -21.95 -8.50
N SER A 336 -3.37 -22.46 -7.66
CA SER A 336 -3.89 -23.83 -7.75
C SER A 336 -4.75 -24.04 -9.01
N ASN A 337 -5.28 -22.97 -9.62
CA ASN A 337 -6.06 -23.05 -10.85
C ASN A 337 -6.02 -21.72 -11.61
N THR A 338 -5.09 -21.62 -12.57
CA THR A 338 -4.88 -20.42 -13.39
C THR A 338 -6.04 -20.08 -14.31
N LYS A 339 -6.99 -21.01 -14.55
CA LYS A 339 -8.24 -20.75 -15.29
C LYS A 339 -9.25 -19.98 -14.45
N ILE A 340 -9.21 -20.09 -13.12
CA ILE A 340 -10.05 -19.33 -12.19
C ILE A 340 -9.41 -17.98 -11.86
N ALA A 341 -8.16 -17.98 -11.40
CA ALA A 341 -7.40 -16.76 -11.15
C ALA A 341 -5.90 -17.00 -11.37
N ALA A 342 -5.22 -16.02 -11.97
CA ALA A 342 -3.76 -16.03 -12.14
C ALA A 342 -3.11 -15.02 -11.18
N VAL A 343 -1.85 -15.23 -10.83
CA VAL A 343 -1.07 -14.34 -9.95
C VAL A 343 0.25 -13.97 -10.61
N SER A 344 0.67 -12.72 -10.48
CA SER A 344 1.99 -12.25 -10.95
C SER A 344 3.10 -12.58 -9.96
N SER A 345 4.36 -12.38 -10.37
CA SER A 345 5.53 -12.46 -9.48
C SER A 345 5.48 -11.48 -8.30
N SER A 346 4.77 -10.36 -8.46
CA SER A 346 4.53 -9.36 -7.41
C SER A 346 3.30 -9.62 -6.54
N GLY A 347 2.63 -10.77 -6.69
CA GLY A 347 1.45 -11.11 -5.88
C GLY A 347 0.14 -10.45 -6.36
N VAL A 348 0.08 -9.92 -7.59
CA VAL A 348 -1.15 -9.34 -8.17
C VAL A 348 -1.99 -10.43 -8.81
N ILE A 349 -3.16 -10.67 -8.23
CA ILE A 349 -4.14 -11.66 -8.69
C ILE A 349 -5.07 -11.03 -9.73
N THR A 350 -5.36 -11.75 -10.82
CA THR A 350 -6.36 -11.39 -11.83
C THR A 350 -7.43 -12.48 -11.93
N GLY A 351 -8.69 -12.13 -11.71
CA GLY A 351 -9.82 -13.06 -11.79
C GLY A 351 -10.20 -13.36 -13.24
N LYS A 352 -10.14 -14.62 -13.67
CA LYS A 352 -10.40 -15.07 -15.05
C LYS A 352 -11.71 -15.85 -15.23
N LYS A 353 -12.16 -16.57 -14.21
CA LYS A 353 -13.45 -17.30 -14.21
C LYS A 353 -14.06 -17.30 -12.83
N VAL A 354 -15.39 -17.29 -12.75
CA VAL A 354 -16.13 -17.42 -11.50
C VAL A 354 -15.80 -18.77 -10.84
N GLY A 355 -15.46 -18.76 -9.56
CA GLY A 355 -15.04 -19.96 -8.84
C GLY A 355 -14.17 -19.66 -7.61
N LYS A 356 -13.60 -20.71 -7.03
CA LYS A 356 -12.65 -20.64 -5.91
C LYS A 356 -11.35 -21.34 -6.27
N CYS A 357 -10.21 -20.80 -5.85
CA CYS A 357 -8.90 -21.41 -5.99
C CYS A 357 -7.96 -20.90 -4.89
N TYR A 358 -6.82 -21.54 -4.69
CA TYR A 358 -5.80 -21.11 -3.74
C TYR A 358 -4.66 -20.39 -4.46
N MET A 359 -4.16 -19.30 -3.88
CA MET A 359 -2.86 -18.74 -4.23
C MET A 359 -1.84 -19.18 -3.19
N TYR A 360 -0.65 -19.55 -3.62
CA TYR A 360 0.45 -19.94 -2.75
C TYR A 360 1.53 -18.87 -2.76
N ALA A 361 2.18 -18.70 -1.61
CA ALA A 361 3.45 -17.99 -1.47
C ALA A 361 4.48 -19.00 -0.94
N LYS A 362 5.62 -19.14 -1.63
CA LYS A 362 6.70 -20.07 -1.27
C LYS A 362 8.04 -19.33 -1.17
N SER A 363 8.74 -19.49 -0.05
CA SER A 363 10.11 -18.96 0.14
C SER A 363 11.13 -19.81 -0.60
N THR A 364 12.34 -19.28 -0.80
CA THR A 364 13.44 -20.02 -1.42
C THR A 364 13.92 -21.18 -0.54
N SER A 365 13.85 -21.05 0.79
CA SER A 365 14.04 -22.15 1.76
C SER A 365 12.91 -23.19 1.80
N GLY A 366 11.85 -23.02 1.00
CA GLY A 366 10.80 -24.01 0.82
C GLY A 366 9.59 -23.88 1.76
N LYS A 367 9.52 -22.87 2.62
CA LYS A 367 8.34 -22.59 3.46
C LYS A 367 7.18 -22.09 2.60
N THR A 368 5.95 -22.48 2.94
CA THR A 368 4.77 -22.18 2.12
C THR A 368 3.58 -21.68 2.94
N ALA A 369 2.81 -20.74 2.38
CA ALA A 369 1.50 -20.34 2.89
C ALA A 369 0.48 -20.26 1.74
N LYS A 370 -0.83 -20.33 2.06
CA LYS A 370 -1.92 -20.29 1.07
C LYS A 370 -3.02 -19.29 1.41
N CYS A 371 -3.56 -18.66 0.37
CA CYS A 371 -4.67 -17.70 0.41
C CYS A 371 -5.87 -18.26 -0.38
N LEU A 372 -7.05 -18.33 0.22
CA LEU A 372 -8.27 -18.71 -0.51
C LEU A 372 -8.82 -17.52 -1.31
N VAL A 373 -8.87 -17.65 -2.64
CA VAL A 373 -9.41 -16.64 -3.55
C VAL A 373 -10.79 -17.04 -4.07
N THR A 374 -11.77 -16.14 -3.95
CA THR A 374 -13.12 -16.30 -4.51
C THR A 374 -13.38 -15.24 -5.59
N VAL A 375 -13.59 -15.69 -6.83
CA VAL A 375 -13.95 -14.84 -7.98
C VAL A 375 -15.46 -14.86 -8.18
N LYS A 376 -16.10 -13.70 -8.05
CA LYS A 376 -17.56 -13.51 -8.15
C LYS A 376 -17.97 -13.00 -9.53
N ALA A 377 -19.19 -13.34 -9.96
CA ALA A 377 -19.76 -12.80 -11.20
C ALA A 377 -20.01 -11.29 -11.07
N PRO A 378 -19.75 -10.47 -12.11
CA PRO A 378 -20.11 -9.06 -12.11
C PRO A 378 -21.61 -8.85 -11.95
N ILE A 379 -21.99 -7.79 -11.25
CA ILE A 379 -23.38 -7.43 -10.96
C ILE A 379 -23.75 -6.22 -11.81
N LEU A 380 -24.95 -6.24 -12.39
CA LEU A 380 -25.58 -5.08 -13.02
C LEU A 380 -27.05 -5.06 -12.58
N SER A 381 -27.53 -3.91 -12.12
CA SER A 381 -28.91 -3.72 -11.65
C SER A 381 -29.50 -2.40 -12.14
N VAL A 382 -30.83 -2.30 -12.12
CA VAL A 382 -31.58 -1.12 -12.55
C VAL A 382 -32.68 -0.79 -11.55
N SER A 383 -32.96 0.50 -11.35
CA SER A 383 -33.99 0.97 -10.41
C SER A 383 -35.43 0.69 -10.86
N LYS A 384 -35.63 0.38 -12.14
CA LYS A 384 -36.95 0.11 -12.74
C LYS A 384 -36.83 -1.07 -13.70
N LYS A 385 -37.58 -2.15 -13.42
CA LYS A 385 -37.66 -3.33 -14.30
C LYS A 385 -38.50 -3.08 -15.56
N LYS A 386 -39.46 -2.14 -15.52
CA LYS A 386 -40.32 -1.71 -16.64
C LYS A 386 -40.69 -0.23 -16.50
N ILE A 387 -40.99 0.43 -17.61
CA ILE A 387 -41.35 1.86 -17.64
C ILE A 387 -42.61 2.07 -18.49
N SER A 388 -43.55 2.85 -17.96
CA SER A 388 -44.77 3.27 -18.67
C SER A 388 -44.90 4.79 -18.61
N LEU A 389 -45.04 5.43 -19.77
CA LEU A 389 -45.07 6.90 -19.90
C LEU A 389 -46.16 7.32 -20.88
N TYR A 390 -46.44 8.62 -20.93
CA TYR A 390 -47.24 9.24 -21.99
C TYR A 390 -46.36 10.17 -22.84
N THR A 391 -46.75 10.42 -24.10
CA THR A 391 -46.05 11.39 -24.96
C THR A 391 -45.97 12.76 -24.29
N SER A 392 -44.84 13.46 -24.45
CA SER A 392 -44.53 14.75 -23.79
C SER A 392 -44.16 14.65 -22.29
N PHE A 393 -44.10 13.45 -21.71
CA PHE A 393 -43.62 13.23 -20.34
C PHE A 393 -42.23 12.58 -20.32
N GLY A 394 -41.59 12.64 -19.16
CA GLY A 394 -40.30 11.99 -18.91
C GLY A 394 -40.21 11.36 -17.53
N THR A 395 -39.17 10.57 -17.33
CA THR A 395 -38.81 9.99 -16.03
C THR A 395 -37.30 9.76 -16.00
N SER A 396 -36.77 9.13 -14.96
CA SER A 396 -35.39 8.69 -14.90
C SER A 396 -35.29 7.20 -14.56
N ILE A 397 -34.18 6.59 -14.96
CA ILE A 397 -33.75 5.27 -14.51
C ILE A 397 -32.33 5.39 -13.95
N LYS A 398 -32.08 4.74 -12.82
CA LYS A 398 -30.73 4.57 -12.26
C LYS A 398 -30.26 3.14 -12.53
N GLY A 399 -28.97 2.97 -12.75
CA GLY A 399 -28.34 1.65 -12.82
C GLY A 399 -27.13 1.63 -11.90
N SER A 400 -26.80 0.44 -11.40
CA SER A 400 -25.58 0.22 -10.62
C SER A 400 -24.88 -1.03 -11.12
N ALA A 401 -23.55 -1.01 -11.10
CA ALA A 401 -22.72 -2.15 -11.47
C ALA A 401 -21.63 -2.37 -10.42
N LYS A 402 -21.17 -3.62 -10.31
CA LYS A 402 -19.99 -4.01 -9.54
C LYS A 402 -19.12 -4.96 -10.36
N PRO A 403 -17.78 -4.86 -10.29
CA PRO A 403 -17.00 -3.96 -9.42
C PRO A 403 -16.93 -2.50 -9.92
N SER A 404 -17.12 -2.26 -11.22
CA SER A 404 -17.10 -0.90 -11.78
C SER A 404 -18.44 -0.20 -11.58
N SER A 405 -18.41 1.08 -11.20
CA SER A 405 -19.59 1.95 -11.14
C SER A 405 -20.09 2.40 -12.52
N TYR A 406 -19.35 2.09 -13.59
CA TYR A 406 -19.70 2.52 -14.95
C TYR A 406 -20.98 1.85 -15.44
N VAL A 407 -21.95 2.69 -15.81
CA VAL A 407 -23.22 2.27 -16.41
C VAL A 407 -23.54 3.15 -17.61
N LYS A 408 -23.83 2.52 -18.75
CA LYS A 408 -24.22 3.20 -19.99
C LYS A 408 -25.67 2.90 -20.34
N PHE A 409 -26.43 3.95 -20.67
CA PHE A 409 -27.82 3.85 -21.13
C PHE A 409 -27.90 4.11 -22.64
N LYS A 410 -28.67 3.31 -23.37
CA LYS A 410 -28.95 3.49 -24.80
C LYS A 410 -30.42 3.19 -25.07
N SER A 411 -31.10 4.08 -25.79
CA SER A 411 -32.44 3.77 -26.28
C SER A 411 -32.34 2.86 -27.49
N TYR A 412 -33.17 1.82 -27.53
CA TYR A 412 -33.25 0.95 -28.71
C TYR A 412 -33.94 1.66 -29.88
N ASN A 413 -34.92 2.54 -29.61
CA ASN A 413 -35.61 3.31 -30.64
C ASN A 413 -35.81 4.76 -30.20
N ASN A 414 -34.93 5.64 -30.69
CA ASN A 414 -34.93 7.08 -30.41
C ASN A 414 -36.19 7.81 -30.91
N LYS A 415 -36.94 7.23 -31.87
CA LYS A 415 -38.21 7.82 -32.33
C LYS A 415 -39.32 7.68 -31.28
N ILE A 416 -39.27 6.64 -30.42
CA ILE A 416 -40.25 6.39 -29.36
C ILE A 416 -39.80 7.04 -28.05
N VAL A 417 -38.56 6.83 -27.64
CA VAL A 417 -38.01 7.33 -26.38
C VAL A 417 -36.53 7.68 -26.54
N THR A 418 -36.07 8.77 -25.92
CA THR A 418 -34.63 9.07 -25.80
C THR A 418 -34.19 8.93 -24.35
N VAL A 419 -32.95 8.51 -24.12
CA VAL A 419 -32.33 8.43 -22.79
C VAL A 419 -30.99 9.15 -22.80
N SER A 420 -30.71 9.96 -21.78
CA SER A 420 -29.42 10.63 -21.61
C SER A 420 -28.38 9.71 -20.96
N SER A 421 -27.11 10.15 -20.96
CA SER A 421 -26.03 9.48 -20.20
C SER A 421 -26.33 9.37 -18.70
N LYS A 422 -27.07 10.32 -18.13
CA LYS A 422 -27.52 10.31 -16.72
C LYS A 422 -28.80 9.48 -16.48
N GLY A 423 -29.30 8.76 -17.48
CA GLY A 423 -30.50 7.94 -17.36
C GLY A 423 -31.82 8.72 -17.37
N THR A 424 -31.83 9.99 -17.82
CA THR A 424 -33.06 10.77 -18.00
C THR A 424 -33.76 10.37 -19.28
N ILE A 425 -35.03 10.01 -19.19
CA ILE A 425 -35.85 9.43 -20.25
C ILE A 425 -36.92 10.42 -20.69
N LYS A 426 -37.02 10.68 -21.99
CA LYS A 426 -38.07 11.53 -22.60
C LYS A 426 -38.88 10.74 -23.61
N ALA A 427 -40.20 10.73 -23.46
CA ALA A 427 -41.12 10.08 -24.38
C ALA A 427 -41.44 10.99 -25.58
N ARG A 428 -41.29 10.45 -26.80
CA ARG A 428 -41.48 11.20 -28.05
C ARG A 428 -42.72 10.75 -28.81
N ARG A 429 -42.87 9.45 -29.05
CA ARG A 429 -43.98 8.87 -29.81
C ARG A 429 -44.60 7.70 -29.06
N ALA A 430 -45.90 7.48 -29.23
CA ALA A 430 -46.56 6.29 -28.72
C ALA A 430 -45.97 5.02 -29.36
N GLY A 431 -45.88 3.94 -28.59
CA GLY A 431 -45.30 2.67 -29.01
C GLY A 431 -44.62 1.91 -27.88
N LYS A 432 -44.12 0.72 -28.17
CA LYS A 432 -43.32 -0.12 -27.27
C LYS A 432 -41.86 -0.15 -27.76
N THR A 433 -40.92 -0.10 -26.83
CA THR A 433 -39.46 -0.20 -27.09
C THR A 433 -38.74 -0.63 -25.81
N TYR A 434 -37.41 -0.57 -25.79
CA TYR A 434 -36.59 -0.85 -24.62
C TYR A 434 -35.49 0.19 -24.45
N ILE A 435 -35.05 0.35 -23.21
CA ILE A 435 -33.77 0.98 -22.89
C ILE A 435 -32.78 -0.15 -22.56
N LEU A 436 -31.62 -0.09 -23.19
CA LEU A 436 -30.50 -0.99 -22.95
C LEU A 436 -29.59 -0.34 -21.91
N VAL A 437 -29.27 -1.10 -20.87
CA VAL A 437 -28.34 -0.70 -19.80
C VAL A 437 -27.14 -1.64 -19.84
N TYR A 438 -25.93 -1.07 -19.87
CA TYR A 438 -24.68 -1.82 -19.98
C TYR A 438 -23.75 -1.53 -18.82
N SER A 439 -22.99 -2.52 -18.37
CA SER A 439 -21.79 -2.32 -17.55
C SER A 439 -20.53 -2.33 -18.40
N SER A 440 -19.41 -1.87 -17.85
CA SER A 440 -18.08 -1.95 -18.49
C SER A 440 -17.61 -3.38 -18.72
N LEU A 441 -18.10 -4.33 -17.93
CA LEU A 441 -17.78 -5.77 -18.05
C LEU A 441 -18.77 -6.53 -18.95
N GLY A 442 -19.38 -5.86 -19.92
CA GLY A 442 -20.19 -6.48 -20.97
C GLY A 442 -21.58 -6.98 -20.54
N ARG A 443 -22.00 -6.81 -19.27
CA ARG A 443 -23.36 -7.19 -18.86
C ARG A 443 -24.39 -6.24 -19.43
N LYS A 444 -25.57 -6.76 -19.75
CA LYS A 444 -26.66 -6.01 -20.40
C LYS A 444 -28.01 -6.33 -19.77
N ILE A 445 -28.80 -5.29 -19.47
CA ILE A 445 -30.21 -5.40 -19.09
C ILE A 445 -31.07 -4.70 -20.15
N LYS A 446 -32.18 -5.35 -20.55
CA LYS A 446 -33.22 -4.75 -21.40
C LYS A 446 -34.38 -4.30 -20.51
N VAL A 447 -34.64 -3.00 -20.45
CA VAL A 447 -35.76 -2.44 -19.67
C VAL A 447 -36.90 -2.09 -20.62
N PRO A 448 -38.06 -2.79 -20.57
CA PRO A 448 -39.20 -2.50 -21.42
C PRO A 448 -39.79 -1.12 -21.14
N VAL A 449 -40.11 -0.39 -22.21
CA VAL A 449 -40.73 0.94 -22.17
C VAL A 449 -41.99 0.93 -23.03
N THR A 450 -43.12 1.31 -22.43
CA THR A 450 -44.38 1.56 -23.15
C THR A 450 -44.71 3.04 -23.09
N VAL A 451 -44.90 3.67 -24.25
CA VAL A 451 -45.35 5.06 -24.36
C VAL A 451 -46.78 5.07 -24.89
N LYS A 452 -47.70 5.63 -24.10
CA LYS A 452 -49.09 5.86 -24.50
C LYS A 452 -49.25 7.26 -25.08
N GLN A 453 -50.19 7.44 -26.00
CA GLN A 453 -50.50 8.75 -26.57
C GLN A 453 -51.21 9.64 -25.54
N SER A 454 -50.70 10.85 -25.30
CA SER A 454 -51.41 11.87 -24.51
C SER A 454 -52.69 12.32 -25.24
N LYS A 455 -53.78 12.52 -24.50
CA LYS A 455 -55.09 12.92 -25.03
C LYS A 455 -55.60 14.18 -24.32
N LEU A 456 -56.09 15.14 -25.08
CA LEU A 456 -56.81 16.31 -24.60
C LEU A 456 -58.09 16.46 -25.43
N LYS A 457 -59.26 16.55 -24.78
CA LYS A 457 -60.56 16.63 -25.47
C LYS A 457 -61.44 17.70 -24.82
N LEU A 458 -62.00 18.58 -25.64
CA LEU A 458 -63.04 19.52 -25.21
C LEU A 458 -64.42 18.86 -25.34
N SER A 459 -65.31 19.08 -24.36
CA SER A 459 -66.69 18.64 -24.48
C SER A 459 -67.46 19.39 -25.58
N LYS A 460 -67.11 20.66 -25.82
CA LYS A 460 -67.63 21.50 -26.93
C LYS A 460 -66.47 22.33 -27.50
N LYS A 461 -66.43 22.55 -28.81
CA LYS A 461 -65.39 23.36 -29.48
C LYS A 461 -65.71 24.86 -29.49
N THR A 462 -66.98 25.21 -29.32
CA THR A 462 -67.49 26.59 -29.35
C THR A 462 -68.37 26.89 -28.13
N GLY A 463 -68.56 28.17 -27.84
CA GLY A 463 -69.51 28.65 -26.84
C GLY A 463 -70.00 30.06 -27.12
N LYS A 464 -71.15 30.40 -26.51
CA LYS A 464 -71.72 31.75 -26.50
C LYS A 464 -71.90 32.18 -25.05
N ILE A 465 -71.55 33.42 -24.74
CA ILE A 465 -71.79 34.04 -23.43
C ILE A 465 -72.18 35.51 -23.61
N ILE A 466 -72.89 36.05 -22.63
CA ILE A 466 -73.23 37.48 -22.60
C ILE A 466 -72.14 38.23 -21.82
N ALA A 467 -71.84 39.47 -22.22
CA ALA A 467 -70.93 40.34 -21.49
C ALA A 467 -71.34 40.49 -20.01
N GLY A 468 -70.42 40.18 -19.09
CA GLY A 468 -70.62 40.14 -17.65
C GLY A 468 -70.99 38.76 -17.07
N LYS A 469 -71.31 37.75 -17.91
CA LYS A 469 -71.63 36.38 -17.45
C LYS A 469 -70.42 35.44 -17.55
N LYS A 470 -70.51 34.31 -16.84
CA LYS A 470 -69.45 33.29 -16.72
C LYS A 470 -69.89 31.94 -17.31
N VAL A 471 -68.98 31.20 -17.95
CA VAL A 471 -69.19 29.80 -18.38
C VAL A 471 -67.96 28.96 -18.11
N LYS A 472 -68.11 27.70 -17.69
CA LYS A 472 -66.99 26.77 -17.46
C LYS A 472 -66.74 25.88 -18.67
N ILE A 473 -65.49 25.83 -19.15
CA ILE A 473 -65.08 24.91 -20.21
C ILE A 473 -64.90 23.51 -19.62
N LYS A 474 -65.65 22.52 -20.12
CA LYS A 474 -65.48 21.10 -19.77
C LYS A 474 -64.38 20.46 -20.62
N VAL A 475 -63.30 20.00 -19.98
CA VAL A 475 -62.11 19.43 -20.63
C VAL A 475 -61.79 18.06 -20.01
N LYS A 476 -61.55 17.05 -20.84
CA LYS A 476 -61.00 15.75 -20.44
C LYS A 476 -59.53 15.68 -20.86
N CYS A 477 -58.65 15.30 -19.94
CA CYS A 477 -57.20 15.22 -20.15
C CYS A 477 -56.69 13.87 -19.65
N SER A 478 -55.91 13.16 -20.48
CA SER A 478 -55.26 11.90 -20.12
C SER A 478 -53.79 11.93 -20.55
N PRO A 479 -52.83 11.69 -19.64
CA PRO A 479 -53.02 11.53 -18.20
C PRO A 479 -53.55 12.82 -17.56
N LYS A 480 -54.17 12.72 -16.37
CA LYS A 480 -54.64 13.89 -15.64
C LYS A 480 -53.44 14.81 -15.35
N ASN A 481 -53.56 16.08 -15.71
CA ASN A 481 -52.52 17.08 -15.50
C ASN A 481 -53.15 18.48 -15.41
N LYS A 482 -52.39 19.46 -14.91
CA LYS A 482 -52.80 20.86 -14.84
C LYS A 482 -53.10 21.39 -16.24
N ILE A 483 -54.32 21.89 -16.43
CA ILE A 483 -54.78 22.47 -17.68
C ILE A 483 -54.57 23.98 -17.62
N LYS A 484 -53.83 24.53 -18.59
CA LYS A 484 -53.59 25.98 -18.70
C LYS A 484 -54.58 26.57 -19.70
N PHE A 485 -55.35 27.56 -19.25
CA PHE A 485 -56.29 28.31 -20.08
C PHE A 485 -55.71 29.69 -20.36
N VAL A 486 -55.72 30.13 -21.62
CA VAL A 486 -55.21 31.44 -22.04
C VAL A 486 -56.19 32.08 -23.00
N SER A 487 -56.71 33.27 -22.67
CA SER A 487 -57.51 34.04 -23.64
C SER A 487 -56.61 34.73 -24.65
N SER A 488 -56.93 34.60 -25.93
CA SER A 488 -56.20 35.27 -27.03
C SER A 488 -56.52 36.76 -27.09
N ASN A 489 -57.67 37.19 -26.55
CA ASN A 489 -58.03 38.60 -26.42
C ASN A 489 -58.79 38.80 -25.10
N LYS A 490 -58.07 39.29 -24.08
CA LYS A 490 -58.59 39.54 -22.73
C LYS A 490 -59.63 40.67 -22.69
N LYS A 491 -59.62 41.60 -23.68
CA LYS A 491 -60.63 42.67 -23.80
C LYS A 491 -62.00 42.10 -24.18
N ILE A 492 -62.05 40.99 -24.91
CA ILE A 492 -63.31 40.31 -25.30
C ILE A 492 -63.76 39.33 -24.21
N ALA A 493 -62.87 38.45 -23.73
CA ALA A 493 -63.18 37.53 -22.63
C ALA A 493 -61.92 37.18 -21.83
N THR A 494 -62.05 37.00 -20.51
CA THR A 494 -60.97 36.47 -19.65
C THR A 494 -61.27 35.04 -19.22
N VAL A 495 -60.25 34.29 -18.79
CA VAL A 495 -60.42 32.92 -18.27
C VAL A 495 -59.50 32.71 -17.07
N ASN A 496 -60.01 32.06 -16.03
CA ASN A 496 -59.21 31.74 -14.84
C ASN A 496 -58.58 30.34 -14.92
N SER A 497 -57.77 29.98 -13.92
CA SER A 497 -57.10 28.67 -13.81
C SER A 497 -58.05 27.48 -13.75
N LYS A 498 -59.30 27.68 -13.30
CA LYS A 498 -60.37 26.66 -13.23
C LYS A 498 -61.14 26.50 -14.56
N GLY A 499 -60.75 27.22 -15.61
CA GLY A 499 -61.41 27.17 -16.92
C GLY A 499 -62.74 27.90 -17.00
N VAL A 500 -63.01 28.82 -16.05
CA VAL A 500 -64.20 29.67 -16.05
C VAL A 500 -63.92 30.93 -16.86
N VAL A 501 -64.64 31.09 -17.97
CA VAL A 501 -64.55 32.21 -18.91
C VAL A 501 -65.52 33.30 -18.49
N THR A 502 -65.06 34.55 -18.40
CA THR A 502 -65.90 35.74 -18.15
C THR A 502 -65.96 36.58 -19.42
N GLY A 503 -67.17 36.86 -19.92
CA GLY A 503 -67.36 37.75 -21.07
C GLY A 503 -67.16 39.22 -20.68
N LYS A 504 -66.41 39.98 -21.47
CA LYS A 504 -66.08 41.39 -21.18
C LYS A 504 -66.72 42.34 -22.19
N LYS A 505 -66.35 42.23 -23.48
CA LYS A 505 -66.88 43.04 -24.58
C LYS A 505 -67.42 42.14 -25.68
N ALA A 506 -68.44 42.61 -26.39
CA ALA A 506 -68.98 41.90 -27.53
C ALA A 506 -67.90 41.65 -28.59
N GLY A 507 -67.92 40.47 -29.20
CA GLY A 507 -66.92 40.05 -30.18
C GLY A 507 -66.61 38.57 -30.09
N MET A 508 -65.69 38.10 -30.93
CA MET A 508 -65.23 36.71 -30.93
C MET A 508 -63.78 36.64 -30.44
N THR A 509 -63.50 35.69 -29.55
CA THR A 509 -62.12 35.39 -29.13
C THR A 509 -61.94 33.89 -28.97
N THR A 510 -60.69 33.45 -28.79
CA THR A 510 -60.34 32.05 -28.59
C THR A 510 -59.68 31.87 -27.23
N ILE A 511 -60.16 30.90 -26.48
CA ILE A 511 -59.47 30.39 -25.30
C ILE A 511 -58.59 29.21 -25.73
N LYS A 512 -57.27 29.37 -25.61
CA LYS A 512 -56.29 28.28 -25.80
C LYS A 512 -56.30 27.41 -24.55
N VAL A 513 -56.60 26.13 -24.71
CA VAL A 513 -56.59 25.12 -23.65
C VAL A 513 -55.38 24.22 -23.85
N LYS A 514 -54.42 24.27 -22.93
CA LYS A 514 -53.14 23.57 -23.06
C LYS A 514 -52.96 22.56 -21.94
N ALA A 515 -52.63 21.32 -22.29
CA ALA A 515 -52.20 20.29 -21.34
C ALA A 515 -51.42 19.19 -22.08
N ASN A 516 -50.45 18.55 -21.42
CA ASN A 516 -49.69 17.41 -21.96
C ASN A 516 -49.01 17.68 -23.32
N GLY A 517 -48.59 18.92 -23.57
CA GLY A 517 -48.03 19.37 -24.85
C GLY A 517 -49.07 19.60 -25.97
N ILE A 518 -50.36 19.32 -25.72
CA ILE A 518 -51.44 19.52 -26.68
C ILE A 518 -52.10 20.88 -26.44
N THR A 519 -52.35 21.63 -27.50
CA THR A 519 -53.12 22.89 -27.47
C THR A 519 -54.39 22.76 -28.27
N LEU A 520 -55.54 22.94 -27.64
CA LEU A 520 -56.84 23.06 -28.30
C LEU A 520 -57.33 24.50 -28.28
N LYS A 521 -58.14 24.87 -29.27
CA LYS A 521 -58.76 26.20 -29.39
C LYS A 521 -60.26 26.07 -29.09
N TYR A 522 -60.74 26.80 -28.08
CA TYR A 522 -62.16 26.95 -27.78
C TYR A 522 -62.63 28.34 -28.22
N LYS A 523 -63.45 28.41 -29.28
CA LYS A 523 -63.96 29.69 -29.80
C LYS A 523 -65.14 30.17 -28.96
N ILE A 524 -65.08 31.39 -28.44
CA ILE A 524 -66.14 31.99 -27.63
C ILE A 524 -66.66 33.27 -28.32
N LYS A 525 -67.97 33.32 -28.57
CA LYS A 525 -68.67 34.54 -29.00
C LYS A 525 -69.28 35.21 -27.78
N VAL A 526 -68.81 36.42 -27.48
CA VAL A 526 -69.38 37.28 -26.44
C VAL A 526 -70.42 38.16 -27.10
N LEU A 527 -71.66 38.07 -26.64
CA LEU A 527 -72.77 38.91 -27.08
C LEU A 527 -72.81 40.17 -26.20
N SER A 528 -73.04 41.34 -26.80
CA SER A 528 -73.29 42.54 -25.99
C SER A 528 -74.57 42.33 -25.18
N ARG A 529 -74.69 43.06 -24.07
CA ARG A 529 -75.97 43.11 -23.34
C ARG A 529 -77.10 43.59 -24.25
N SER A 530 -76.84 44.52 -25.17
CA SER A 530 -77.84 44.96 -26.16
C SER A 530 -78.37 43.86 -27.08
N HIS A 531 -77.64 42.76 -27.28
CA HIS A 531 -78.10 41.59 -28.05
C HIS A 531 -78.84 40.54 -27.21
N LEU A 532 -79.04 40.79 -25.91
CA LEU A 532 -79.88 39.94 -25.07
C LEU A 532 -81.32 40.05 -25.55
N THR A 533 -81.97 38.93 -25.84
CA THR A 533 -83.40 38.92 -26.12
C THR A 533 -84.15 39.36 -24.87
N VAL A 534 -84.96 40.40 -25.01
CA VAL A 534 -85.88 40.88 -23.99
C VAL A 534 -87.29 40.93 -24.57
N TYR A 535 -88.26 41.07 -23.69
CA TYR A 535 -89.67 41.02 -24.01
C TYR A 535 -90.30 42.37 -23.64
N ILE A 536 -91.14 42.93 -24.52
CA ILE A 536 -91.90 44.16 -24.27
C ILE A 536 -93.40 43.88 -24.39
N SER A 537 -94.22 44.63 -23.65
CA SER A 537 -95.69 44.58 -23.75
C SER A 537 -96.20 45.38 -24.95
N ASN A 538 -97.34 45.00 -25.53
CA ASN A 538 -98.03 45.78 -26.55
C ASN A 538 -98.94 46.90 -25.97
N ARG A 539 -99.19 46.94 -24.66
CA ARG A 539 -99.98 47.99 -23.98
C ARG A 539 -99.04 48.96 -23.27
N LYS A 540 -99.05 50.28 -23.62
CA LYS A 540 -98.35 51.50 -23.09
C LYS A 540 -97.36 51.40 -21.90
N SER A 541 -96.70 50.27 -21.64
CA SER A 541 -95.73 50.09 -20.57
C SER A 541 -94.37 50.43 -21.12
N THR A 542 -93.71 51.41 -20.52
CA THR A 542 -92.36 51.84 -20.90
C THR A 542 -91.28 50.89 -20.38
N CYS A 543 -91.58 49.60 -20.17
CA CYS A 543 -90.62 48.63 -19.62
C CYS A 543 -90.27 47.46 -20.57
N TYR A 544 -89.02 46.98 -20.50
CA TYR A 544 -88.59 45.69 -21.04
C TYR A 544 -88.35 44.65 -19.92
N HIS A 545 -88.58 43.39 -20.25
CA HIS A 545 -88.52 42.26 -19.33
C HIS A 545 -87.52 41.21 -19.84
N TYR A 546 -86.71 40.64 -18.94
CA TYR A 546 -85.76 39.58 -19.30
C TYR A 546 -86.41 38.19 -19.40
N SER A 547 -87.65 38.03 -18.90
CA SER A 547 -88.46 36.82 -19.01
C SER A 547 -89.84 37.15 -19.59
N LYS A 548 -90.42 36.20 -20.35
CA LYS A 548 -91.78 36.30 -20.88
C LYS A 548 -92.87 36.14 -19.82
N THR A 549 -92.52 35.57 -18.66
CA THR A 549 -93.48 35.16 -17.62
C THR A 549 -94.26 36.31 -16.99
N CYS A 550 -93.76 37.54 -17.07
CA CYS A 550 -94.41 38.72 -16.51
C CYS A 550 -95.38 39.41 -17.48
N LEU A 551 -95.57 38.87 -18.70
CA LEU A 551 -96.33 39.52 -19.77
C LEU A 551 -97.33 38.53 -20.38
N LYS A 552 -98.60 38.92 -20.49
CA LYS A 552 -99.66 38.10 -21.11
C LYS A 552 -99.47 37.91 -22.63
N SER A 553 -98.80 38.85 -23.32
CA SER A 553 -98.53 38.75 -24.78
C SER A 553 -97.27 39.52 -25.20
N PRO A 554 -96.07 38.97 -24.97
CA PRO A 554 -94.82 39.71 -25.17
C PRO A 554 -94.31 39.69 -26.61
N LYS A 555 -93.85 40.84 -27.11
CA LYS A 555 -93.04 40.91 -28.35
C LYS A 555 -91.56 40.73 -28.01
N LYS A 556 -90.88 39.84 -28.73
CA LYS A 556 -89.42 39.69 -28.63
C LYS A 556 -88.73 40.88 -29.28
N THR A 557 -87.80 41.47 -28.55
CA THR A 557 -86.87 42.45 -29.09
C THR A 557 -85.50 42.20 -28.50
N THR A 558 -84.51 42.98 -28.90
CA THR A 558 -83.19 42.94 -28.26
C THR A 558 -83.15 44.03 -27.20
N LEU A 559 -82.38 43.84 -26.13
CA LEU A 559 -82.22 44.82 -25.07
C LEU A 559 -81.79 46.19 -25.61
N GLY A 560 -80.97 46.20 -26.67
CA GLY A 560 -80.56 47.43 -27.35
C GLY A 560 -81.72 48.11 -28.05
N LYS A 561 -82.52 47.36 -28.82
CA LYS A 561 -83.72 47.89 -29.48
C LYS A 561 -84.75 48.39 -28.46
N ALA A 562 -84.97 47.66 -27.37
CA ALA A 562 -85.82 48.09 -26.26
C ALA A 562 -85.33 49.41 -25.64
N LYS A 563 -84.05 49.49 -25.26
CA LYS A 563 -83.49 50.71 -24.68
C LYS A 563 -83.55 51.90 -25.62
N LYS A 564 -83.24 51.71 -26.90
CA LYS A 564 -83.31 52.77 -27.93
C LYS A 564 -84.74 53.27 -28.14
N ALA A 565 -85.72 52.38 -28.05
CA ALA A 565 -87.14 52.74 -28.12
C ALA A 565 -87.69 53.27 -26.77
N GLY A 566 -86.83 53.71 -25.85
CA GLY A 566 -87.24 54.33 -24.59
C GLY A 566 -87.71 53.38 -23.48
N TYR A 567 -87.63 52.06 -23.70
CA TYR A 567 -88.05 51.11 -22.67
C TYR A 567 -87.01 51.00 -21.55
N LEU A 568 -87.46 51.13 -20.31
CA LEU A 568 -86.71 50.96 -19.07
C LEU A 568 -86.76 49.51 -18.58
N PRO A 569 -85.79 49.02 -17.79
CA PRO A 569 -85.90 47.67 -17.24
C PRO A 569 -87.06 47.56 -16.24
N CYS A 570 -87.89 46.52 -16.36
CA CYS A 570 -88.92 46.22 -15.37
C CYS A 570 -88.28 45.96 -13.98
N LYS A 571 -88.66 46.75 -12.97
CA LYS A 571 -88.12 46.63 -11.60
C LYS A 571 -88.23 45.22 -11.00
N ARG A 572 -89.28 44.46 -11.36
CA ARG A 572 -89.50 43.08 -10.90
C ARG A 572 -88.58 42.04 -11.57
N CYS A 573 -87.98 42.35 -12.72
CA CYS A 573 -87.15 41.41 -13.49
C CYS A 573 -85.63 41.67 -13.38
N VAL A 574 -85.20 42.74 -12.70
CA VAL A 574 -83.78 43.16 -12.62
C VAL A 574 -83.02 42.50 -11.47
N LYS A 575 -83.71 42.10 -10.39
CA LYS A 575 -83.15 41.22 -9.37
C LYS A 575 -82.83 39.86 -10.00
#